data_AF-A0A151BGP5-F1
#
_entry.id   AF-A0A151BGP5-F1
#
_cell.length_a   1.000
_cell.length_b   1.000
_cell.length_c   1.000
_cell.angle_alpha   90.00
_cell.angle_beta   90.00
_cell.angle_gamma   90.00
#
_symmetry.space_group_name_H-M   'P 1'
#
loop_
_entity.id
_entity.type
_entity.pdbx_description
1 polymer ?
#
loop_
_entity_poly.entity_id
_entity_poly.type
_entity_poly.pdbx_seq_one_letter_code
_entity_poly.pdbx_strand_id
1 'polypeptide(L)'
;MLLFGSQARGDRKDYSDIDLAVAFTGVRDYLNEASSLAFQLEESLGRKVDVLPLNIADSIIKYEVFSHGILLYCKDYTKYLDEHVNAVDEYLDFQPRFERFYRKTLRELKDASSRG
;
A
#
# COMPACT_ATOMS: atom_id res chain seq x y z
N MET A 1 1.97 -4.40 -11.25
CA MET A 1 1.41 -3.04 -11.11
C MET A 1 -0.04 -3.18 -10.72
N LEU A 2 -0.39 -2.58 -9.59
CA LEU A 2 -1.73 -2.57 -9.04
C LEU A 2 -2.20 -1.13 -8.89
N LEU A 3 -3.46 -0.86 -9.18
CA LEU A 3 -4.15 0.35 -8.78
C LEU A 3 -4.68 0.13 -7.37
N PHE A 4 -4.42 1.04 -6.43
CA PHE A 4 -4.92 0.91 -5.06
C PHE A 4 -5.51 2.23 -4.58
N GLY A 5 -5.75 2.35 -3.27
CA GLY A 5 -6.23 3.59 -2.67
C GLY A 5 -7.67 3.93 -3.05
N SER A 6 -7.96 5.23 -3.08
CA SER A 6 -9.32 5.74 -3.29
C SER A 6 -9.94 5.30 -4.62
N GLN A 7 -9.10 5.10 -5.64
CA GLN A 7 -9.53 4.68 -6.98
C GLN A 7 -9.95 3.20 -7.04
N ALA A 8 -9.33 2.34 -6.25
CA ALA A 8 -9.69 0.93 -6.20
C ALA A 8 -10.99 0.69 -5.38
N ARG A 9 -11.30 1.57 -4.43
CA ARG A 9 -12.45 1.43 -3.51
C ARG A 9 -13.79 1.94 -4.04
N GLY A 10 -13.82 2.59 -5.22
CA GLY A 10 -15.05 3.04 -5.86
C GLY A 10 -15.61 4.39 -5.36
N ASP A 11 -14.94 5.04 -4.40
CA ASP A 11 -15.31 6.37 -3.86
C ASP A 11 -14.82 7.51 -4.75
N ARG A 12 -15.13 7.42 -6.05
CA ARG A 12 -14.63 8.33 -7.08
C ARG A 12 -15.11 9.77 -6.79
N LYS A 13 -14.17 10.66 -6.48
CA LYS A 13 -14.32 12.11 -6.66
C LYS A 13 -13.58 12.48 -7.95
N ASP A 14 -14.12 13.40 -8.75
CA ASP A 14 -13.55 13.77 -10.06
C ASP A 14 -12.10 14.33 -10.02
N TYR A 15 -11.56 14.57 -8.82
CA TYR A 15 -10.22 15.09 -8.55
C TYR A 15 -9.28 14.08 -7.85
N SER A 16 -9.60 12.79 -7.77
CA SER A 16 -8.75 11.83 -7.06
C SER A 16 -7.43 11.56 -7.79
N ASP A 17 -6.34 11.67 -7.03
CA ASP A 17 -4.98 11.22 -7.42
C ASP A 17 -5.01 9.72 -7.79
N ILE A 18 -4.13 9.31 -8.70
CA ILE A 18 -4.01 7.90 -9.13
C ILE A 18 -2.90 7.24 -8.30
N ASP A 19 -3.28 6.33 -7.40
CA ASP A 19 -2.34 5.57 -6.57
C ASP A 19 -1.95 4.23 -7.23
N LEU A 20 -0.69 4.09 -7.62
CA LEU A 20 -0.16 2.87 -8.26
C LEU A 20 0.90 2.21 -7.40
N ALA A 21 0.79 0.90 -7.21
CA ALA A 21 1.80 0.09 -6.55
C ALA A 21 2.55 -0.77 -7.56
N VAL A 22 3.88 -0.68 -7.56
CA VAL A 22 4.73 -1.33 -8.57
C VAL A 22 5.84 -2.11 -7.89
N ALA A 23 5.97 -3.39 -8.25
CA ALA A 23 7.12 -4.21 -7.94
C ALA A 23 8.14 -4.07 -9.08
N PHE A 24 9.28 -3.43 -8.79
CA PHE A 24 10.37 -3.24 -9.73
C PHE A 24 11.34 -4.41 -9.68
N THR A 25 12.02 -4.69 -10.80
CA THR A 25 13.00 -5.77 -10.91
C THR A 25 14.28 -5.28 -11.57
N GLY A 26 15.44 -5.65 -11.02
CA GLY A 26 16.73 -5.32 -11.62
C GLY A 26 17.16 -3.86 -11.47
N VAL A 27 16.54 -3.11 -10.58
CA VAL A 27 16.85 -1.69 -10.33
C VAL A 27 17.65 -1.53 -9.04
N ARG A 28 18.44 -0.45 -8.96
CA ARG A 28 19.25 -0.13 -7.77
C ARG A 28 18.57 0.84 -6.82
N ASP A 29 17.75 1.75 -7.36
CA ASP A 29 17.07 2.79 -6.59
C ASP A 29 15.57 2.75 -6.91
N TYR A 30 14.80 2.11 -6.02
CA TYR A 30 13.37 1.96 -6.19
C TYR A 30 12.60 3.28 -6.11
N LEU A 31 13.10 4.25 -5.32
CA LEU A 31 12.43 5.53 -5.15
C LEU A 31 12.58 6.36 -6.42
N ASN A 32 13.80 6.43 -6.97
CA ASN A 32 14.04 7.16 -8.20
C ASN A 32 13.24 6.59 -9.39
N GLU A 33 13.16 5.26 -9.50
CA GLU A 33 12.35 4.59 -10.53
C GLU A 33 10.86 4.85 -10.35
N ALA A 34 10.36 4.82 -9.11
CA ALA A 34 8.97 5.15 -8.80
C ALA A 34 8.66 6.62 -9.18
N SER A 35 9.50 7.58 -8.79
CA SER A 35 9.34 8.99 -9.14
C SER A 35 9.40 9.24 -10.65
N SER A 36 10.32 8.56 -11.35
CA SER A 36 10.44 8.67 -12.81
C SER A 36 9.20 8.13 -13.53
N LEU A 37 8.66 7.01 -13.06
CA LEU A 37 7.43 6.43 -13.60
C LEU A 37 6.21 7.31 -13.30
N ALA A 38 6.11 7.84 -12.08
CA ALA A 38 5.07 8.78 -11.69
C ALA A 38 5.02 9.96 -12.67
N PHE A 39 6.15 10.66 -12.85
CA PHE A 39 6.24 11.82 -13.74
C PHE A 39 5.80 11.51 -15.19
N GLN A 40 6.25 10.38 -15.75
CA GLN A 40 5.86 9.98 -17.12
C GLN A 40 4.36 9.72 -17.26
N LEU A 41 3.75 9.10 -16.24
CA LEU A 41 2.32 8.84 -16.23
C LEU A 41 1.52 10.13 -16.04
N GLU A 42 2.00 11.06 -15.20
CA GLU A 42 1.38 12.37 -15.03
C GLU A 42 1.34 13.17 -16.33
N GLU A 43 2.47 13.23 -17.07
CA GLU A 43 2.52 13.88 -18.38
C GLU A 43 1.55 13.25 -19.39
N SER A 44 1.41 11.92 -19.35
CA SER A 44 0.57 11.18 -20.29
C SER A 44 -0.92 11.28 -19.96
N LEU A 45 -1.28 11.32 -18.67
CA LEU A 45 -2.65 11.25 -18.18
C LEU A 45 -3.24 12.63 -17.85
N GLY A 46 -2.39 13.66 -17.69
CA GLY A 46 -2.80 15.00 -17.26
C GLY A 46 -3.38 15.04 -15.86
N ARG A 47 -3.01 14.09 -15.00
CA ARG A 47 -3.49 13.92 -13.61
C ARG A 47 -2.33 13.52 -12.72
N LYS A 48 -2.42 13.84 -11.43
CA LYS A 48 -1.42 13.44 -10.44
C LYS A 48 -1.40 11.92 -10.27
N VAL A 49 -0.20 11.35 -10.25
CA VAL A 49 0.02 9.91 -10.12
C VAL A 49 1.06 9.68 -9.05
N ASP A 50 0.67 8.99 -7.98
CA ASP A 50 1.58 8.58 -6.92
C ASP A 50 1.98 7.12 -7.13
N VAL A 51 3.28 6.86 -7.29
CA VAL A 51 3.81 5.51 -7.48
C VAL A 51 4.52 5.03 -6.21
N LEU A 52 4.02 3.93 -5.66
CA LEU A 52 4.54 3.27 -4.47
C LEU A 52 5.38 2.04 -4.86
N PRO A 53 6.69 2.02 -4.55
CA PRO A 53 7.54 0.85 -4.79
C PRO A 53 7.28 -0.26 -3.76
N LEU A 54 6.66 -1.36 -4.19
CA LEU A 54 6.33 -2.52 -3.33
C LEU A 54 7.58 -3.18 -2.72
N ASN A 55 8.73 -3.05 -3.37
CA ASN A 55 10.00 -3.62 -2.92
C ASN A 55 10.44 -3.11 -1.53
N ILE A 56 10.04 -1.90 -1.15
CA ILE A 56 10.43 -1.25 0.12
C ILE A 56 9.23 -0.85 0.99
N ALA A 57 8.02 -1.19 0.56
CA ALA A 57 6.79 -0.93 1.29
C ALA A 57 6.71 -1.78 2.56
N ASP A 58 6.11 -1.24 3.62
CA ASP A 58 5.84 -1.98 4.84
C ASP A 58 4.68 -2.98 4.65
N SER A 59 4.56 -3.93 5.57
CA SER A 59 3.58 -5.03 5.49
C SER A 59 2.12 -4.54 5.55
N ILE A 60 1.83 -3.40 6.18
CA ILE A 60 0.47 -2.85 6.24
C ILE A 60 0.07 -2.32 4.86
N ILE A 61 0.96 -1.55 4.23
CA ILE A 61 0.71 -1.04 2.86
C ILE A 61 0.64 -2.19 1.86
N LYS A 62 1.55 -3.17 1.95
CA LYS A 62 1.49 -4.36 1.08
C LYS A 62 0.15 -5.07 1.22
N TYR A 63 -0.31 -5.31 2.45
CA TYR A 63 -1.61 -5.92 2.70
C TYR A 63 -2.76 -5.12 2.09
N GLU A 64 -2.78 -3.79 2.24
CA GLU A 64 -3.80 -2.93 1.61
C GLU A 64 -3.78 -3.06 0.08
N VAL A 65 -2.60 -2.99 -0.53
CA VAL A 65 -2.42 -3.10 -1.98
C VAL A 65 -2.85 -4.46 -2.50
N PHE A 66 -2.43 -5.56 -1.87
CA PHE A 66 -2.74 -6.90 -2.37
C PHE A 66 -4.20 -7.30 -2.10
N SER A 67 -4.79 -6.84 -0.99
CA SER A 67 -6.17 -7.20 -0.62
C SER A 67 -7.23 -6.38 -1.34
N HIS A 68 -6.93 -5.11 -1.64
CA HIS A 68 -7.92 -4.17 -2.20
C HIS A 68 -7.52 -3.58 -3.54
N GLY A 69 -6.29 -3.81 -4.00
CA GLY A 69 -5.81 -3.30 -5.27
C GLY A 69 -6.37 -4.06 -6.47
N ILE A 70 -6.51 -3.35 -7.59
CA ILE A 70 -6.88 -3.90 -8.89
C ILE A 70 -5.60 -4.17 -9.66
N LEU A 71 -5.38 -5.43 -10.04
CA LEU A 71 -4.21 -5.82 -10.83
C LEU A 71 -4.33 -5.27 -12.25
N LEU A 72 -3.47 -4.29 -12.60
CA LEU A 72 -3.45 -3.67 -13.92
C LEU A 72 -2.48 -4.36 -14.88
N TYR A 73 -1.32 -4.77 -14.37
CA TYR A 73 -0.29 -5.44 -15.16
C TYR A 73 0.52 -6.40 -14.31
N CYS A 74 0.73 -7.60 -14.84
CA CYS A 74 1.52 -8.65 -14.21
C CYS A 74 2.37 -9.37 -15.26
N LYS A 75 3.68 -9.41 -15.03
CA LYS A 75 4.62 -10.15 -15.90
C LYS A 75 4.76 -11.61 -15.50
N ASP A 76 4.75 -11.87 -14.19
CA ASP A 76 4.90 -13.20 -13.59
C ASP A 76 3.81 -13.38 -12.54
N TYR A 77 2.80 -14.17 -12.90
CA TYR A 77 1.62 -14.37 -12.04
C TYR A 77 1.94 -15.24 -10.82
N THR A 78 2.86 -16.19 -10.94
CA THR A 78 3.29 -17.03 -9.82
C THR A 78 3.94 -16.17 -8.75
N LYS A 79 4.89 -15.31 -9.16
CA LYS A 79 5.53 -14.37 -8.24
C LYS A 79 4.53 -13.41 -7.61
N TYR A 80 3.56 -12.92 -8.37
CA TYR A 80 2.50 -12.09 -7.83
C TYR A 80 1.68 -12.80 -6.75
N LEU A 81 1.32 -14.07 -6.97
CA LEU A 81 0.57 -14.86 -6.00
C LEU A 81 1.40 -15.10 -4.73
N ASP A 82 2.69 -15.40 -4.87
CA ASP A 82 3.59 -15.56 -3.74
C ASP A 82 3.69 -14.26 -2.91
N GLU A 83 3.84 -13.10 -3.57
CA GLU A 83 3.86 -11.80 -2.89
C GLU A 83 2.52 -11.50 -2.20
N HIS A 84 1.39 -11.86 -2.81
CA HIS A 84 0.06 -11.70 -2.23
C HIS A 84 -0.09 -12.53 -0.95
N VAL A 85 0.24 -13.83 -1.01
CA VAL A 85 0.15 -14.73 0.15
C VAL A 85 1.05 -14.24 1.28
N ASN A 86 2.30 -13.90 0.97
CA ASN A 86 3.23 -13.37 1.97
C ASN A 86 2.72 -12.07 2.62
N ALA A 87 2.12 -11.16 1.85
CA ALA A 87 1.57 -9.92 2.39
C ALA A 87 0.39 -10.17 3.36
N VAL A 88 -0.46 -11.16 3.06
CA VAL A 88 -1.56 -11.56 3.94
C VAL A 88 -1.02 -12.21 5.21
N ASP A 89 -0.10 -13.16 5.08
CA ASP A 89 0.49 -13.86 6.23
C ASP A 89 1.24 -12.90 7.16
N GLU A 90 2.09 -12.02 6.62
CA GLU A 90 2.82 -11.01 7.42
C GLU A 90 1.86 -10.10 8.21
N TYR A 91 0.74 -9.70 7.59
CA TYR A 91 -0.26 -8.89 8.26
C TYR A 91 -0.97 -9.64 9.38
N LEU A 92 -1.36 -10.91 9.14
CA LEU A 92 -2.00 -11.75 10.14
C LEU A 92 -1.08 -12.04 11.32
N ASP A 93 0.21 -12.20 11.11
CA ASP A 93 1.20 -12.33 12.18
C ASP A 93 1.36 -11.02 12.98
N PHE A 94 1.25 -9.88 12.30
CA PHE A 94 1.32 -8.56 12.92
C PHE A 94 0.06 -8.20 13.72
N GLN A 95 -1.13 -8.61 13.25
CA GLN A 95 -2.42 -8.19 13.77
C GLN A 95 -2.60 -8.46 15.28
N PRO A 96 -2.29 -9.64 15.84
CA PRO A 96 -2.39 -9.89 17.28
C PRO A 96 -1.47 -8.98 18.11
N ARG A 97 -0.28 -8.68 17.58
CA ARG A 97 0.69 -7.80 18.24
C ARG A 97 0.19 -6.36 18.26
N PHE A 98 -0.36 -5.90 17.15
CA PHE A 98 -0.97 -4.59 17.03
C PHE A 98 -2.17 -4.44 17.97
N GLU A 99 -3.08 -5.42 18.00
CA GLU A 99 -4.26 -5.38 18.85
C GLU A 99 -3.88 -5.29 20.35
N ARG A 100 -2.87 -6.07 20.76
CA ARG A 100 -2.36 -6.01 22.13
C ARG A 100 -1.80 -4.64 22.48
N PHE A 101 -1.04 -4.02 21.57
CA PHE A 101 -0.50 -2.67 21.76
C PHE A 101 -1.64 -1.64 21.86
N TYR A 102 -2.56 -1.66 20.89
CA TYR A 102 -3.70 -0.75 20.84
C TYR A 102 -4.56 -0.82 22.10
N ARG A 103 -4.87 -2.03 22.56
CA ARG A 103 -5.65 -2.26 23.80
C ARG A 103 -4.94 -1.69 25.04
N LYS A 104 -3.61 -1.76 25.08
CA LYS A 104 -2.80 -1.18 26.16
C LYS A 104 -2.85 0.35 26.11
N THR A 105 -2.60 0.95 24.95
CA THR A 105 -2.65 2.41 24.77
C THR A 105 -4.03 2.98 25.11
N LEU A 106 -5.12 2.33 24.67
CA LEU A 106 -6.48 2.75 25.02
C LEU A 106 -6.76 2.69 26.53
N ARG A 107 -6.20 1.70 27.24
CA ARG A 107 -6.34 1.61 28.70
C ARG A 107 -5.64 2.79 29.38
N GLU A 108 -4.41 3.09 28.96
CA GLU A 108 -3.63 4.22 29.50
C GLU A 108 -4.32 5.56 29.26
N LEU A 109 -4.91 5.78 28.08
CA LEU A 109 -5.69 6.99 27.78
C LEU A 109 -6.93 7.12 28.69
N LYS A 110 -7.68 6.03 28.88
CA LYS A 110 -8.86 6.03 29.77
C LYS A 110 -8.47 6.31 31.22
N ASP A 111 -7.37 5.72 31.70
CA ASP A 111 -6.88 5.93 33.06
C ASP A 111 -6.38 7.36 33.27
N ALA A 112 -5.81 8.00 32.24
CA ALA A 112 -5.38 9.41 32.28
C ALA A 112 -6.58 10.37 32.28
N SER A 113 -7.60 10.12 31.45
CA SER A 113 -8.83 10.94 31.42
C SER A 113 -9.72 10.79 32.65
N SER A 114 -9.57 9.71 33.42
CA SER A 114 -10.34 9.48 34.66
C SER A 114 -9.68 10.09 35.91
N ARG A 115 -8.49 10.70 35.78
CA ARG A 115 -7.72 11.33 36.87
C ARG A 115 -7.72 12.87 36.82
N GLY A 116 -8.43 13.47 35.85
CA GLY A 116 -8.67 14.92 35.76
C GLY A 116 -10.12 15.25 36.06
#